data_AF-A0A800A593-F1
#
_entry.id   AF-A0A800A593-F1
#
_cell.length_a   1.000
_cell.length_b   1.000
_cell.length_c   1.000
_cell.angle_alpha   90.00
_cell.angle_beta   90.00
_cell.angle_gamma   90.00
#
_symmetry.space_group_name_H-M   'P 1'
#
loop_
_entity.id
_entity.type
_entity.pdbx_description
1 polymer ?
#
loop_
_entity_poly.entity_id
_entity_poly.type
_entity_poly.pdbx_seq_one_letter_code
_entity_poly.pdbx_strand_id
1 'polypeptide(L)'
;SPDGESALSAGRYGYLVQWDLSTGQSLRTIRAHEAIIWAVRFSPDGRFALTASSDELARVWHLKTGDRIGMVAEGDDEPKPWLDSDHPGAPLFKKCARCHSLSANGRRRSGPHLSGLFGRPAGSVKGYNYSDALTGVDFRWNEKTLFQLFDQGPDKYLPGTKMPVQRVPDSGKLTQFVDYLKEITQAVPQ
;
A
#
# COMPACT_ATOMS: atom_id res chain seq x y z
N SER A 1 -23.41 7.92 -3.83
CA SER A 1 -22.70 6.67 -4.13
C SER A 1 -23.65 5.80 -4.95
N PRO A 2 -23.16 4.77 -5.64
CA PRO A 2 -24.02 3.83 -6.38
C PRO A 2 -25.07 3.14 -5.51
N ASP A 3 -24.77 2.89 -4.23
CA ASP A 3 -25.68 2.32 -3.22
C ASP A 3 -26.64 3.34 -2.57
N GLY A 4 -26.46 4.64 -2.81
CA GLY A 4 -27.27 5.70 -2.20
C GLY A 4 -26.98 5.98 -0.71
N GLU A 5 -26.01 5.32 -0.08
CA GLU A 5 -25.71 5.48 1.36
C GLU A 5 -24.79 6.68 1.65
N SER A 6 -23.98 7.10 0.68
CA SER A 6 -22.97 8.14 0.88
C SER A 6 -22.96 9.19 -0.23
N ALA A 7 -22.52 10.41 0.06
CA ALA A 7 -22.30 11.46 -0.95
C ALA A 7 -20.84 11.91 -0.97
N LEU A 8 -20.41 12.51 -2.08
CA LEU A 8 -19.13 13.22 -2.17
C LEU A 8 -19.38 14.70 -2.42
N SER A 9 -18.62 15.55 -1.75
CA SER A 9 -18.48 16.94 -2.12
C SER A 9 -17.01 17.31 -2.25
N ALA A 10 -16.75 18.29 -3.12
CA ALA A 10 -15.42 18.85 -3.31
C ALA A 10 -15.56 20.33 -3.70
N GLY A 11 -14.50 21.13 -3.55
CA GLY A 11 -14.61 22.55 -3.88
C GLY A 11 -13.34 23.37 -3.72
N ARG A 12 -13.52 24.66 -3.40
CA ARG A 12 -12.49 25.71 -3.49
C ARG A 12 -11.19 25.39 -2.75
N TYR A 13 -11.30 24.72 -1.61
CA TYR A 13 -10.17 24.44 -0.73
C TYR A 13 -9.60 23.04 -0.95
N GLY A 14 -9.74 22.44 -2.14
CA GLY A 14 -9.05 21.20 -2.46
C GLY A 14 -9.39 19.99 -1.57
N TYR A 15 -10.46 20.08 -0.77
CA TYR A 15 -10.92 18.99 0.08
C TYR A 15 -11.93 18.14 -0.67
N LEU A 16 -11.76 16.82 -0.55
CA LEU A 16 -12.77 15.82 -0.85
C LEU A 16 -13.41 15.39 0.46
N VAL A 17 -14.73 15.50 0.56
CA VAL A 17 -15.49 15.06 1.73
C VAL A 17 -16.44 13.95 1.34
N GLN A 18 -16.42 12.85 2.08
CA GLN A 18 -17.42 11.79 1.99
C GLN A 18 -18.41 11.93 3.15
N TRP A 19 -19.69 11.87 2.84
CA TRP A 19 -20.79 12.06 3.78
C TRP A 19 -21.58 10.78 3.92
N ASP A 20 -21.99 10.48 5.14
CA ASP A 20 -23.04 9.51 5.44
C ASP A 20 -24.39 10.22 5.25
N LEU A 21 -25.22 9.71 4.35
CA LEU A 21 -26.51 10.33 4.05
C LEU A 21 -27.60 10.03 5.08
N SER A 22 -27.43 8.99 5.90
CA SER A 22 -28.37 8.65 6.96
C SER A 22 -28.20 9.55 8.19
N THR A 23 -26.96 9.93 8.51
CA THR A 23 -26.62 10.75 9.68
C THR A 23 -26.33 12.21 9.35
N GLY A 24 -26.01 12.52 8.09
CA GLY A 24 -25.55 13.85 7.66
C GLY A 24 -24.13 14.19 8.12
N GLN A 25 -23.40 13.23 8.71
CA GLN A 25 -22.05 13.45 9.21
C GLN A 25 -20.99 13.13 8.15
N SER A 26 -19.82 13.77 8.26
CA SER A 26 -18.69 13.43 7.41
C SER A 26 -18.06 12.11 7.84
N LEU A 27 -18.02 11.14 6.94
CA LEU A 27 -17.26 9.89 7.11
C LEU A 27 -15.76 10.15 7.00
N ARG A 28 -15.37 11.07 6.09
CA ARG A 28 -13.96 11.37 5.81
C ARG A 28 -13.80 12.75 5.18
N THR A 29 -12.72 13.43 5.55
CA THR A 29 -12.24 14.66 4.90
C THR A 29 -10.79 14.47 4.47
N ILE A 30 -10.53 14.60 3.16
CA ILE A 30 -9.21 14.39 2.56
C ILE A 30 -8.76 15.70 1.92
N ARG A 31 -7.57 16.21 2.27
CA ARG A 31 -6.90 17.25 1.48
C ARG A 31 -6.41 16.60 0.17
N ALA A 32 -7.27 16.64 -0.84
CA ALA A 32 -7.08 15.89 -2.07
C ALA A 32 -6.22 16.64 -3.09
N HIS A 33 -6.36 17.97 -3.15
CA HIS A 33 -5.65 18.84 -4.09
C HIS A 33 -5.16 20.12 -3.42
N GLU A 34 -4.15 20.75 -4.02
CA GLU A 34 -3.64 22.03 -3.54
C GLU A 34 -4.48 23.22 -4.02
N ALA A 35 -5.31 23.02 -5.04
CA ALA A 35 -6.18 24.01 -5.64
C ALA A 35 -7.65 23.55 -5.67
N ILE A 36 -8.49 24.33 -6.35
CA ILE A 36 -9.92 24.08 -6.51
C ILE A 36 -10.16 22.74 -7.20
N ILE A 37 -11.06 21.93 -6.63
CA ILE A 37 -11.57 20.72 -7.30
C ILE A 37 -12.81 21.11 -8.12
N TRP A 38 -12.76 20.84 -9.43
CA TRP A 38 -13.84 21.14 -10.37
C TRP A 38 -14.84 20.01 -10.51
N ALA A 39 -14.38 18.77 -10.37
CA ALA A 39 -15.21 17.60 -10.55
C ALA A 39 -14.84 16.51 -9.54
N VAL A 40 -15.87 15.81 -9.06
CA VAL A 40 -15.75 14.59 -8.26
C VAL A 40 -16.78 13.57 -8.75
N ARG A 41 -16.38 12.31 -8.86
CA ARG A 41 -17.28 11.21 -9.24
C ARG A 41 -16.90 9.92 -8.53
N PHE A 42 -17.90 9.13 -8.13
CA PHE A 42 -17.71 7.77 -7.65
C PHE A 42 -17.34 6.82 -8.79
N SER A 43 -16.54 5.79 -8.51
CA SER A 43 -16.51 4.61 -9.38
C SER A 43 -17.86 3.87 -9.37
N PRO A 44 -18.17 3.08 -10.40
CA PRO A 44 -19.43 2.32 -10.47
C PRO A 44 -19.66 1.36 -9.28
N ASP A 45 -18.58 0.85 -8.68
CA ASP A 45 -18.61 -0.02 -7.51
C ASP A 45 -18.60 0.74 -6.17
N GLY A 46 -18.58 2.07 -6.20
CA GLY A 46 -18.60 2.93 -5.01
C GLY A 46 -17.31 2.94 -4.19
N ARG A 47 -16.31 2.13 -4.53
CA ARG A 47 -15.06 1.99 -3.74
C ARG A 47 -14.10 3.15 -3.93
N PHE A 48 -14.15 3.81 -5.09
CA PHE A 48 -13.21 4.85 -5.46
C PHE A 48 -13.90 6.18 -5.77
N ALA A 49 -13.12 7.26 -5.69
CA ALA A 49 -13.48 8.55 -6.24
C ALA A 49 -12.42 9.05 -7.20
N LEU A 50 -12.84 9.63 -8.33
CA LEU A 50 -12.01 10.42 -9.22
C LEU A 50 -12.24 11.90 -8.93
N THR A 51 -11.18 12.66 -8.73
CA THR A 51 -11.20 14.13 -8.59
C THR A 51 -10.37 14.78 -9.69
N ALA A 52 -10.82 15.93 -10.20
CA ALA A 52 -10.09 16.75 -11.16
C ALA A 52 -10.02 18.21 -10.68
N SER A 53 -8.88 18.86 -10.83
CA SER A 53 -8.56 20.10 -10.11
C SER A 53 -7.72 21.08 -10.93
N SER A 54 -7.74 22.35 -10.52
CA SER A 54 -6.88 23.42 -11.05
C SER A 54 -5.39 23.23 -10.81
N ASP A 55 -4.98 22.27 -9.97
CA ASP A 55 -3.57 21.89 -9.79
C ASP A 55 -3.05 20.96 -10.90
N GLU A 56 -3.73 20.97 -12.06
CA GLU A 56 -3.39 20.25 -13.29
C GLU A 56 -3.40 18.72 -13.17
N LEU A 57 -3.93 18.18 -12.07
CA LEU A 57 -3.90 16.76 -11.79
C LEU A 57 -5.31 16.20 -11.58
N ALA A 58 -5.49 14.97 -12.09
CA ALA A 58 -6.62 14.12 -11.73
C ALA A 58 -6.13 13.02 -10.77
N ARG A 59 -6.90 12.74 -9.72
CA ARG A 59 -6.51 11.77 -8.68
C ARG A 59 -7.60 10.75 -8.41
N VAL A 60 -7.17 9.50 -8.23
CA VAL A 60 -8.05 8.42 -7.80
C VAL A 60 -7.83 8.17 -6.32
N TRP A 61 -8.93 8.07 -5.58
CA TRP A 61 -8.96 7.89 -4.13
C TRP A 61 -9.69 6.60 -3.77
N HIS A 62 -9.14 5.81 -2.86
CA HIS A 62 -9.88 4.74 -2.22
C HIS A 62 -10.71 5.33 -1.07
N LEU A 63 -12.03 5.22 -1.12
CA LEU A 63 -12.90 5.90 -0.16
C LEU A 63 -12.86 5.25 1.23
N LYS A 64 -12.73 3.92 1.30
CA LYS A 64 -12.62 3.18 2.57
C LYS A 64 -11.33 3.49 3.33
N THR A 65 -10.20 3.67 2.65
CA THR A 65 -8.91 3.96 3.32
C THR A 65 -8.52 5.44 3.30
N GLY A 66 -9.07 6.23 2.39
CA GLY A 66 -8.70 7.62 2.13
C GLY A 66 -7.43 7.78 1.32
N ASP A 67 -6.94 6.70 0.71
CA ASP A 67 -5.65 6.67 0.05
C ASP A 67 -5.72 7.20 -1.37
N ARG A 68 -4.74 8.04 -1.76
CA ARG A 68 -4.49 8.35 -3.16
C ARG A 68 -3.81 7.16 -3.85
N ILE A 69 -4.35 6.75 -4.99
CA ILE A 69 -3.92 5.53 -5.70
C ILE A 69 -3.38 5.83 -7.10
N GLY A 70 -3.84 6.92 -7.72
CA GLY A 70 -3.37 7.41 -9.00
C GLY A 70 -3.27 8.93 -9.01
N MET A 71 -2.31 9.47 -9.76
CA MET A 71 -2.09 10.92 -9.92
C MET A 71 -2.13 11.37 -11.38
N VAL A 72 -1.99 10.45 -12.32
CA VAL A 72 -1.99 10.69 -13.77
C VAL A 72 -2.60 9.45 -14.44
N ALA A 73 -3.11 9.57 -15.67
CA ALA A 73 -3.59 8.44 -16.50
C ALA A 73 -2.47 7.48 -16.95
N GLU A 74 -1.29 7.59 -16.34
CA GLU A 74 -0.19 6.63 -16.42
C GLU A 74 -0.06 5.97 -15.05
N GLY A 75 -0.96 5.02 -14.77
CA GLY A 75 -0.81 4.13 -13.62
C GLY A 75 0.25 3.08 -13.92
N ASP A 76 1.02 2.66 -12.91
CA ASP A 76 1.67 1.36 -13.02
C ASP A 76 0.61 0.26 -12.90
N ASP A 77 0.65 -0.72 -13.82
CA ASP A 77 -0.24 -1.89 -13.83
C ASP A 77 0.06 -2.88 -12.68
N GLU A 78 0.82 -2.44 -11.66
CA GLU A 78 1.11 -3.28 -10.50
C GLU A 78 -0.18 -3.44 -9.66
N PRO A 79 -0.57 -4.70 -9.34
CA PRO A 79 -1.78 -4.96 -8.58
C PRO A 79 -1.69 -4.34 -7.19
N LYS A 80 -2.84 -3.87 -6.70
CA LYS A 80 -2.96 -3.17 -5.40
C LYS A 80 -3.91 -3.92 -4.45
N PRO A 81 -3.63 -5.21 -4.12
CA PRO A 81 -4.57 -6.09 -3.42
C PRO A 81 -4.98 -5.59 -2.02
N TRP A 82 -4.14 -4.76 -1.38
CA TRP A 82 -4.44 -4.21 -0.05
C TRP A 82 -5.57 -3.17 -0.03
N LEU A 83 -6.03 -2.71 -1.19
CA LEU A 83 -7.19 -1.82 -1.28
C LEU A 83 -8.49 -2.60 -1.14
N ASP A 84 -8.51 -3.81 -1.68
CA ASP A 84 -9.71 -4.63 -1.80
C ASP A 84 -9.80 -5.70 -0.70
N SER A 85 -8.70 -5.91 0.03
CA SER A 85 -8.64 -6.87 1.12
C SER A 85 -9.24 -6.32 2.40
N ASP A 86 -10.10 -7.12 3.03
CA ASP A 86 -10.59 -6.90 4.39
C ASP A 86 -9.63 -7.46 5.46
N HIS A 87 -8.49 -8.02 5.06
CA HIS A 87 -7.50 -8.55 5.99
C HIS A 87 -6.93 -7.40 6.85
N PRO A 88 -6.92 -7.51 8.19
CA PRO A 88 -6.49 -6.43 9.08
C PRO A 88 -5.01 -6.04 8.92
N GLY A 89 -4.20 -6.92 8.33
CA GLY A 89 -2.81 -6.65 7.92
C GLY A 89 -2.65 -5.80 6.66
N ALA A 90 -3.66 -5.70 5.81
CA ALA A 90 -3.59 -5.02 4.52
C ALA A 90 -3.15 -3.54 4.60
N PRO A 91 -3.67 -2.73 5.54
CA PRO A 91 -3.25 -1.32 5.66
C PRO A 91 -1.76 -1.12 5.93
N LEU A 92 -1.09 -2.09 6.58
CA LEU A 92 0.34 -1.99 6.91
C LEU A 92 1.23 -2.24 5.69
N PHE A 93 0.76 -3.01 4.70
CA PHE A 93 1.52 -3.30 3.48
C PHE A 93 1.76 -2.09 2.59
N LYS A 94 0.91 -1.06 2.66
CA LYS A 94 1.01 0.16 1.85
C LYS A 94 2.41 0.81 1.89
N LYS A 95 3.10 0.72 3.03
CA LYS A 95 4.48 1.23 3.17
C LYS A 95 5.47 0.42 2.34
N CYS A 96 5.32 -0.90 2.33
CA CYS A 96 6.14 -1.82 1.55
C CYS A 96 5.91 -1.65 0.04
N ALA A 97 4.65 -1.42 -0.38
CA ALA A 97 4.28 -1.23 -1.79
C ALA A 97 4.99 -0.05 -2.49
N ARG A 98 5.52 0.93 -1.73
CA ARG A 98 6.31 2.04 -2.29
C ARG A 98 7.69 1.59 -2.79
N CYS A 99 8.25 0.59 -2.13
CA CYS A 99 9.61 0.12 -2.36
C CYS A 99 9.66 -1.24 -3.05
N HIS A 100 8.56 -1.98 -3.09
CA HIS A 100 8.55 -3.36 -3.55
C HIS A 100 7.43 -3.61 -4.56
N SER A 101 7.75 -4.32 -5.65
CA SER A 101 6.73 -4.97 -6.49
C SER A 101 6.30 -6.29 -5.84
N LEU A 102 5.07 -6.72 -6.13
CA LEU A 102 4.60 -8.06 -5.76
C LEU A 102 5.07 -9.09 -6.80
N SER A 103 5.16 -8.71 -8.07
CA SER A 103 5.59 -9.61 -9.16
C SER A 103 7.10 -9.58 -9.40
N ALA A 104 7.66 -10.74 -9.75
CA ALA A 104 9.05 -10.88 -10.22
C ALA A 104 9.30 -10.14 -11.54
N ASN A 105 8.26 -10.04 -12.38
CA ASN A 105 8.27 -9.28 -13.63
C ASN A 105 7.69 -7.86 -13.44
N GLY A 106 7.40 -7.48 -12.19
CA GLY A 106 6.88 -6.17 -11.86
C GLY A 106 7.89 -5.05 -12.11
N ARG A 107 7.41 -3.81 -12.06
CA ARG A 107 8.26 -2.64 -12.25
C ARG A 107 9.42 -2.64 -11.24
N ARG A 108 10.64 -2.33 -11.68
CA ARG A 108 11.78 -2.16 -10.78
C ARG A 108 11.52 -1.01 -9.79
N ARG A 109 11.70 -1.30 -8.50
CA ARG A 109 11.55 -0.35 -7.39
C ARG A 109 12.89 -0.22 -6.64
N SER A 110 12.90 0.58 -5.57
CA SER A 110 14.06 0.75 -4.68
C SER A 110 14.41 -0.53 -3.90
N GLY A 111 13.44 -1.39 -3.61
CA GLY A 111 13.57 -2.72 -3.02
C GLY A 111 13.36 -3.86 -4.04
N PRO A 112 13.75 -5.10 -3.69
CA PRO A 112 13.52 -6.27 -4.55
C PRO A 112 12.04 -6.66 -4.56
N HIS A 113 11.60 -7.42 -5.57
CA HIS A 113 10.23 -7.95 -5.61
C HIS A 113 9.96 -8.92 -4.45
N LEU A 114 8.70 -9.02 -4.04
CA LEU A 114 8.27 -9.90 -2.94
C LEU A 114 7.68 -11.23 -3.42
N SER A 115 7.51 -11.47 -4.72
CA SER A 115 7.05 -12.77 -5.23
C SER A 115 7.86 -13.94 -4.64
N GLY A 116 7.16 -14.90 -4.03
CA GLY A 116 7.74 -16.06 -3.37
C GLY A 116 8.57 -15.70 -2.15
N LEU A 117 8.22 -14.67 -1.38
CA LEU A 117 9.00 -14.21 -0.23
C LEU A 117 9.23 -15.33 0.79
N PHE A 118 8.18 -16.03 1.20
CA PHE A 118 8.27 -17.04 2.25
C PHE A 118 8.98 -18.30 1.73
N GLY A 119 10.03 -18.71 2.43
CA GLY A 119 10.95 -19.79 2.08
C GLY A 119 12.17 -19.34 1.27
N ARG A 120 12.15 -18.15 0.66
CA ARG A 120 13.22 -17.69 -0.23
C ARG A 120 14.47 -17.28 0.55
N PRO A 121 15.67 -17.69 0.09
CA PRO A 121 16.92 -17.21 0.68
C PRO A 121 17.01 -15.68 0.59
N ALA A 122 17.57 -15.05 1.61
CA ALA A 122 17.87 -13.64 1.55
C ALA A 122 18.94 -13.32 0.50
N GLY A 123 18.92 -12.09 0.00
CA GLY A 123 19.89 -11.65 -1.02
C GLY A 123 19.76 -12.34 -2.39
N SER A 124 18.70 -13.13 -2.63
CA SER A 124 18.65 -14.05 -3.78
C SER A 124 17.90 -13.54 -5.01
N VAL A 125 17.27 -12.35 -4.97
CA VAL A 125 16.58 -11.80 -6.15
C VAL A 125 17.61 -11.40 -7.20
N LYS A 126 17.59 -12.10 -8.34
CA LYS A 126 18.49 -11.87 -9.47
C LYS A 126 18.38 -10.42 -9.97
N GLY A 127 19.53 -9.77 -10.17
CA GLY A 127 19.60 -8.41 -10.72
C GLY A 127 19.34 -7.28 -9.71
N TYR A 128 19.01 -7.61 -8.46
CA TYR A 128 18.93 -6.61 -7.38
C TYR A 128 20.26 -6.48 -6.63
N ASN A 129 20.66 -5.25 -6.32
CA ASN A 129 21.91 -4.97 -5.63
C ASN A 129 21.70 -4.83 -4.11
N TYR A 130 21.88 -5.93 -3.39
CA TYR A 130 21.75 -6.00 -1.94
C TYR A 130 22.86 -5.23 -1.20
N SER A 131 22.72 -5.03 0.11
CA SER A 131 23.86 -4.67 0.96
C SER A 131 24.49 -5.93 1.54
N ASP A 132 25.71 -5.80 2.07
CA ASP A 132 26.45 -6.92 2.66
C ASP A 132 25.69 -7.60 3.82
N ALA A 133 24.78 -6.87 4.47
CA ALA A 133 23.86 -7.40 5.49
C ALA A 133 22.98 -8.56 5.00
N LEU A 134 22.81 -8.72 3.68
CA LEU A 134 21.95 -9.74 3.07
C LEU A 134 22.67 -10.55 1.98
N THR A 135 23.96 -10.31 1.73
CA THR A 135 24.74 -11.03 0.70
C THR A 135 25.53 -12.16 1.35
N GLY A 136 25.43 -13.38 0.79
CA GLY A 136 26.22 -14.53 1.26
C GLY A 136 25.83 -15.07 2.64
N VAL A 137 24.65 -14.70 3.14
CA VAL A 137 24.12 -15.15 4.44
C VAL A 137 23.29 -16.43 4.29
N ASP A 138 23.42 -17.37 5.24
CA ASP A 138 22.52 -18.53 5.34
C ASP A 138 21.26 -18.16 6.13
N PHE A 139 20.41 -17.36 5.48
CA PHE A 139 19.21 -16.77 6.05
C PHE A 139 18.05 -16.91 5.07
N ARG A 140 16.89 -17.38 5.55
CA ARG A 140 15.67 -17.56 4.75
C ARG A 140 14.52 -16.77 5.35
N TRP A 141 13.76 -16.11 4.48
CA TRP A 141 12.55 -15.42 4.89
C TRP A 141 11.47 -16.44 5.25
N ASN A 142 10.90 -16.31 6.44
CA ASN A 142 9.74 -17.04 6.95
C ASN A 142 9.03 -16.17 7.99
N GLU A 143 7.92 -16.66 8.53
CA GLU A 143 7.13 -15.95 9.55
C GLU A 143 8.00 -15.46 10.70
N LYS A 144 8.78 -16.35 11.33
CA LYS A 144 9.65 -16.01 12.47
C LYS A 144 10.63 -14.88 12.11
N THR A 145 11.29 -14.95 10.97
CA THR A 145 12.27 -13.92 10.57
C THR A 145 11.62 -12.59 10.22
N LEU A 146 10.43 -12.60 9.63
CA LEU A 146 9.69 -11.38 9.31
C LEU A 146 9.10 -10.74 10.57
N PHE A 147 8.61 -11.56 11.51
CA PHE A 147 8.24 -11.11 12.84
C PHE A 147 9.41 -10.40 13.53
N GLN A 148 10.57 -11.04 13.60
CA GLN A 148 11.76 -10.45 14.22
C GLN A 148 12.20 -9.16 13.52
N LEU A 149 12.17 -9.14 12.18
CA LEU A 149 12.50 -7.95 11.38
C LEU A 149 11.63 -6.75 11.75
N PHE A 150 10.31 -6.93 11.81
CA PHE A 150 9.36 -5.82 12.05
C PHE A 150 9.14 -5.52 13.53
N ASP A 151 9.40 -6.46 14.44
CA ASP A 151 9.39 -6.23 15.89
C ASP A 151 10.61 -5.41 16.32
N GLN A 152 11.81 -5.89 15.98
CA GLN A 152 13.08 -5.26 16.38
C GLN A 152 13.43 -4.04 15.52
N GLY A 153 12.97 -4.03 14.27
CA GLY A 153 13.32 -3.07 13.24
C GLY A 153 14.47 -3.57 12.33
N PRO A 154 14.42 -3.25 11.02
CA PRO A 154 15.46 -3.66 10.07
C PRO A 154 16.88 -3.24 10.45
N ASP A 155 17.01 -2.06 11.08
CA ASP A 155 18.29 -1.51 11.53
C ASP A 155 19.00 -2.37 12.57
N LYS A 156 18.23 -3.02 13.45
CA LYS A 156 18.75 -3.89 14.52
C LYS A 156 18.87 -5.34 14.09
N TYR A 157 17.85 -5.83 13.39
CA TYR A 157 17.79 -7.24 12.98
C TYR A 157 18.77 -7.53 11.82
N LEU A 158 18.99 -6.56 10.93
CA LEU A 158 19.92 -6.66 9.80
C LEU A 158 20.82 -5.41 9.73
N PRO A 159 21.81 -5.27 10.62
CA PRO A 159 22.70 -4.11 10.66
C PRO A 159 23.37 -3.87 9.30
N GLY A 160 23.30 -2.64 8.78
CA GLY A 160 23.82 -2.29 7.45
C GLY A 160 22.86 -2.56 6.29
N THR A 161 21.60 -2.91 6.57
CA THR A 161 20.55 -2.99 5.54
C THR A 161 20.23 -1.62 4.95
N LYS A 162 19.91 -1.61 3.64
CA LYS A 162 19.37 -0.42 2.94
C LYS A 162 17.85 -0.23 3.19
N MET A 163 17.21 -1.18 3.87
CA MET A 163 15.77 -1.12 4.14
C MET A 163 15.45 0.03 5.12
N PRO A 164 14.48 0.92 4.80
CA PRO A 164 14.04 1.95 5.72
C PRO A 164 13.52 1.36 7.03
N VAL A 165 13.71 2.09 8.15
CA VAL A 165 13.20 1.66 9.45
C VAL A 165 11.68 1.58 9.42
N GLN A 166 11.16 0.38 9.64
CA GLN A 166 9.74 0.11 9.78
C GLN A 166 9.54 -0.88 10.91
N ARG A 167 8.93 -0.42 12.02
CA ARG A 167 8.57 -1.24 13.17
C ARG A 167 7.07 -1.36 13.31
N VAL A 168 6.61 -2.51 13.78
CA VAL A 168 5.21 -2.79 14.15
C VAL A 168 5.21 -3.36 15.57
N PRO A 169 5.29 -2.51 16.61
CA PRO A 169 5.48 -2.95 17.99
C PRO A 169 4.24 -3.62 18.62
N ASP A 170 3.07 -3.43 18.01
CA ASP A 170 1.84 -4.12 18.42
C ASP A 170 1.87 -5.55 17.85
N SER A 171 2.00 -6.54 18.72
CA SER A 171 2.17 -7.95 18.34
C SER A 171 0.95 -8.52 17.60
N GLY A 172 -0.26 -8.07 17.94
CA GLY A 172 -1.49 -8.45 17.24
C GLY A 172 -1.48 -7.93 15.80
N LYS A 173 -1.18 -6.64 15.61
CA LYS A 173 -1.05 -6.03 14.27
C LYS A 173 0.10 -6.63 13.48
N LEU A 174 1.22 -6.95 14.12
CA LEU A 174 2.36 -7.59 13.47
C LEU A 174 1.98 -9.00 12.98
N THR A 175 1.26 -9.77 13.79
CA THR A 175 0.74 -11.08 13.38
C THR A 175 -0.13 -10.97 12.14
N GLN A 176 -1.14 -10.10 12.18
CA GLN A 176 -2.01 -9.86 11.04
C GLN A 176 -1.24 -9.37 9.80
N PHE A 177 -0.18 -8.59 9.99
CA PHE A 177 0.65 -8.11 8.90
C PHE A 177 1.50 -9.22 8.26
N VAL A 178 2.14 -10.07 9.06
CA VAL A 178 2.94 -11.19 8.55
C VAL A 178 2.05 -12.22 7.86
N ASP A 179 0.85 -12.48 8.39
CA ASP A 179 -0.15 -13.35 7.76
C ASP A 179 -0.57 -12.78 6.40
N TYR A 180 -0.88 -11.49 6.33
CA TYR A 180 -1.22 -10.84 5.06
C TYR A 180 -0.06 -10.82 4.06
N LEU A 181 1.17 -10.57 4.51
CA LEU A 181 2.36 -10.66 3.67
C LEU A 181 2.50 -12.06 3.08
N LYS A 182 2.19 -13.11 3.85
CA LYS A 182 2.23 -14.48 3.38
C LYS A 182 1.21 -14.70 2.27
N GLU A 183 -0.04 -14.29 2.48
CA GLU A 183 -1.11 -14.38 1.48
C GLU A 183 -0.71 -13.72 0.15
N ILE A 184 -0.28 -12.46 0.16
CA ILE A 184 -0.06 -11.68 -1.08
C ILE A 184 1.27 -11.98 -1.78
N THR A 185 2.20 -12.69 -1.13
CA THR A 185 3.52 -13.01 -1.70
C THR A 185 3.67 -14.47 -2.08
N GLN A 186 2.78 -15.34 -1.62
CA GLN A 186 2.61 -16.67 -2.19
C GLN A 186 2.14 -16.50 -3.63
N ALA A 187 2.91 -17.06 -4.57
CA ALA A 187 2.79 -16.76 -5.98
C ALA A 187 1.34 -16.84 -6.50
N VAL A 188 0.88 -15.79 -7.19
CA VAL A 188 -0.17 -15.97 -8.20
C VAL A 188 0.40 -16.96 -9.22
N PRO A 189 -0.29 -18.07 -9.53
CA PRO A 189 0.18 -19.01 -10.54
C PRO A 189 0.47 -18.26 -11.85
N GLN A 190 1.57 -18.61 -12.52
CA GLN A 190 1.84 -18.16 -13.89
C GLN A 190 0.75 -18.65 -14.85
#